data_AF-A0A2V9KQK6-F1
#
_entry.id   AF-A0A2V9KQK6-F1
#
_cell.length_a   1.000
_cell.length_b   1.000
_cell.length_c   1.000
_cell.angle_alpha   90.00
_cell.angle_beta   90.00
_cell.angle_gamma   90.00
#
_symmetry.space_group_name_H-M   'P 1'
#
loop_
_entity.id
_entity.type
_entity.pdbx_description
1 polymer ?
#
loop_
_entity_poly.entity_id
_entity_poly.type
_entity_poly.pdbx_seq_one_letter_code
_entity_poly.pdbx_strand_id
1 'polypeptide(L)'
;MEEAVRSVRDQLEEATRAWIDDLTAVDAVLRHETNKHPNKQLSEAGERLRVLKEALGGAPAQLVERVRQGSTEVDFADTAVEDQAGEGEANRKLAAANAQLLKEIAERERLECERREAERSLREVRERFACAFGNAPIGMALIELDDHWLQVNDALCRITGYSEAELKATTLRALTHPEDV
;
A
#
# COMPACT_ATOMS: atom_id res chain seq x y z
N MET A 1 9.73 44.55 20.82
CA MET A 1 10.86 44.03 20.02
C MET A 1 11.48 42.80 20.68
N GLU A 2 11.86 42.87 21.97
CA GLU A 2 12.50 41.76 22.69
C GLU A 2 11.62 40.49 22.83
N GLU A 3 10.31 40.64 23.02
CA GLU A 3 9.39 39.48 23.11
C GLU A 3 9.23 38.76 21.77
N ALA A 4 9.20 39.48 20.65
CA ALA A 4 9.11 38.90 19.31
C ALA A 4 10.38 38.12 18.94
N VAL A 5 11.56 38.66 19.30
CA VAL A 5 12.84 37.97 19.11
C VAL A 5 12.92 36.70 19.97
N ARG A 6 12.39 36.75 21.20
CA ARG A 6 12.32 35.59 22.10
C ARG A 6 11.42 34.49 21.52
N SER A 7 10.25 34.86 21.01
CA SER A 7 9.29 33.92 20.42
C SER A 7 9.84 33.23 19.17
N VAL A 8 10.52 33.96 18.29
CA VAL A 8 11.12 33.36 17.07
C VAL A 8 12.26 32.41 17.44
N ARG A 9 13.05 32.74 18.46
CA ARG A 9 14.11 31.87 18.96
C ARG A 9 13.53 30.56 19.52
N ASP A 10 12.51 30.65 20.36
CA ASP A 10 11.93 29.47 21.00
C ASP A 10 11.28 28.54 19.94
N GLN A 11 10.67 29.11 18.89
CA GLN A 11 10.17 28.36 17.72
C GLN A 11 11.28 27.68 16.92
N LEU A 12 12.41 28.36 16.73
CA LEU A 12 13.56 27.80 16.01
C LEU A 12 14.19 26.66 16.80
N GLU A 13 14.30 26.79 18.13
CA GLU A 13 14.80 25.74 19.02
C GLU A 13 13.88 24.51 19.02
N GLU A 14 12.56 24.71 19.04
CA GLU A 14 11.58 23.63 18.99
C GLU A 14 11.59 22.91 17.63
N ALA A 15 11.61 23.66 16.53
CA ALA A 15 11.71 23.09 15.18
C ALA A 15 13.03 22.32 14.98
N THR A 16 14.14 22.83 15.53
CA THR A 16 15.44 22.15 15.49
C THR A 16 15.40 20.84 16.28
N ARG A 17 14.78 20.84 17.46
CA ARG A 17 14.65 19.64 18.29
C ARG A 17 13.80 18.56 17.60
N ALA A 18 12.64 18.94 17.06
CA ALA A 18 11.77 18.03 16.32
C ALA A 18 12.49 17.40 15.12
N TRP A 19 13.25 18.20 14.37
CA TRP A 19 13.99 17.72 13.22
C TRP A 19 15.16 16.79 13.58
N ILE A 20 15.83 17.02 14.71
CA ILE A 20 16.87 16.10 15.24
C ILE A 20 16.26 14.75 15.65
N ASP A 21 15.06 14.76 16.23
CA ASP A 21 14.35 13.54 16.62
C ASP A 21 13.95 12.72 15.37
N ASP A 22 13.43 13.38 14.33
CA ASP A 22 13.11 12.76 13.04
C ASP A 22 14.34 12.14 12.37
N LEU A 23 15.47 12.86 12.34
CA LEU A 23 16.73 12.35 11.80
C LEU A 23 17.25 11.14 12.61
N THR A 24 17.03 11.12 13.91
CA THR A 24 17.43 10.00 14.77
C THR A 24 16.55 8.77 14.55
N ALA A 25 15.27 8.95 14.25
CA ALA A 25 14.38 7.87 13.83
C ALA A 25 14.80 7.29 12.47
N VAL A 26 15.17 8.14 11.50
CA VAL A 26 15.67 7.71 10.19
C VAL A 26 16.98 6.92 10.31
N ASP A 27 17.91 7.36 11.16
CA ASP A 27 19.16 6.64 11.47
C ASP A 27 18.89 5.24 12.05
N ALA A 28 17.95 5.14 13.00
CA ALA A 28 17.58 3.86 13.61
C ALA A 28 17.02 2.85 12.58
N VAL A 29 16.17 3.32 11.67
CA VAL A 29 15.62 2.52 10.57
C VAL A 29 16.73 2.07 9.62
N LEU A 30 17.63 2.98 9.22
CA LEU A 30 18.74 2.65 8.32
C LEU A 30 19.70 1.62 8.93
N ARG A 31 20.02 1.72 10.24
CA ARG A 31 20.86 0.73 10.93
C ARG A 31 20.20 -0.65 10.99
N HIS A 32 18.90 -0.69 11.27
CA HIS A 32 18.15 -1.95 11.30
C HIS A 32 18.14 -2.62 9.91
N GLU A 33 17.94 -1.85 8.85
CA GLU A 33 17.88 -2.38 7.48
C GLU A 33 19.25 -2.79 6.95
N THR A 34 20.30 -2.03 7.29
CA THR A 34 21.70 -2.37 6.96
C THR A 34 22.14 -3.66 7.65
N ASN A 35 21.65 -3.93 8.87
CA ASN A 35 21.98 -5.15 9.62
C ASN A 35 21.21 -6.39 9.11
N LYS A 36 20.02 -6.21 8.52
CA LYS A 36 19.26 -7.28 7.87
C LYS A 36 19.75 -7.59 6.45
N HIS A 37 20.12 -6.56 5.71
CA HIS A 37 20.55 -6.66 4.31
C HIS A 37 21.76 -5.74 4.05
N PRO A 38 23.00 -6.23 4.22
CA PRO A 38 24.18 -5.40 4.01
C PRO A 38 24.30 -4.97 2.55
N ASN A 39 24.00 -3.70 2.27
CA ASN A 39 24.11 -3.09 0.95
C ASN A 39 25.03 -1.85 1.04
N LYS A 40 25.97 -1.74 0.09
CA LYS A 40 26.92 -0.64 -0.02
C LYS A 40 26.25 0.74 -0.02
N GLN A 41 25.11 0.88 -0.70
CA GLN A 41 24.37 2.15 -0.77
C GLN A 41 23.74 2.55 0.58
N LEU A 42 23.29 1.58 1.39
CA LEU A 42 22.73 1.84 2.72
C LEU A 42 23.82 2.25 3.72
N SER A 43 25.01 1.65 3.62
CA SER A 43 26.16 2.04 4.43
C SER A 43 26.65 3.45 4.11
N GLU A 44 26.68 3.83 2.83
CA GLU A 44 27.04 5.19 2.39
C GLU A 44 25.99 6.22 2.84
N ALA A 45 24.70 5.87 2.81
CA ALA A 45 23.62 6.71 3.31
C ALA A 45 23.71 6.93 4.84
N GLY A 46 24.00 5.88 5.61
CA GLY A 46 24.20 5.98 7.05
C GLY A 46 25.39 6.88 7.43
N GLU A 47 26.50 6.77 6.69
CA GLU A 47 27.68 7.61 6.94
C GLU A 47 27.43 9.09 6.59
N ARG A 48 26.71 9.36 5.49
CA ARG A 48 26.27 10.73 5.13
C ARG A 48 25.35 11.32 6.21
N LEU A 49 24.43 10.53 6.75
CA LEU A 49 23.53 10.96 7.81
C LEU A 49 24.28 11.24 9.12
N ARG A 50 25.33 10.45 9.43
CA ARG A 50 26.21 10.67 10.59
C ARG A 50 26.98 11.98 10.48
N VAL A 51 27.61 12.24 9.33
CA VAL A 51 28.33 13.49 9.06
C VAL A 51 27.40 14.70 9.13
N LEU A 52 26.19 14.57 8.56
CA LEU A 52 25.17 15.62 8.64
C LEU A 52 24.76 15.88 10.10
N LYS A 53 24.51 14.82 10.89
CA LYS A 53 24.15 14.92 12.32
C LYS A 53 25.27 15.54 13.17
N GLU A 54 26.54 15.26 12.85
CA GLU A 54 27.70 15.89 13.51
C GLU A 54 27.84 17.37 13.14
N ALA A 55 27.66 17.72 11.87
CA ALA A 55 27.68 19.11 11.40
C ALA A 55 26.52 19.94 12.01
N LEU A 56 25.33 19.33 12.09
CA LEU A 56 24.14 19.93 12.68
C LEU A 56 24.18 19.97 14.20
N GLY A 57 24.94 19.10 14.86
CA GLY A 57 25.12 19.12 16.32
C GLY A 57 25.81 20.39 16.83
N GLY A 58 26.53 21.11 15.98
CA GLY A 58 27.15 22.41 16.29
C GLY A 58 26.42 23.64 15.75
N ALA A 59 25.54 23.46 14.76
CA ALA A 59 24.92 24.56 14.01
C ALA A 59 23.97 25.45 14.85
N PRO A 60 23.16 24.94 15.79
CA PRO A 60 22.22 25.77 16.56
C PRO A 60 22.95 26.74 17.51
N ALA A 61 23.98 26.27 18.20
CA ALA A 61 24.76 27.11 19.10
C ALA A 61 25.54 28.21 18.35
N GLN A 62 26.07 27.88 17.17
CA GLN A 62 26.78 28.84 16.32
C GLN A 62 25.83 29.86 15.67
N LEU A 63 24.62 29.45 15.28
CA LEU A 63 23.57 30.37 14.80
C LEU A 63 23.07 31.30 15.90
N VAL A 64 22.87 30.80 17.12
CA VAL A 64 22.47 31.60 18.29
C VAL A 64 23.54 32.60 18.70
N GLU A 65 24.83 32.21 18.72
CA GLU A 65 25.95 33.11 19.01
C GLU A 65 26.14 34.18 17.91
N ARG A 66 25.86 33.85 16.65
CA ARG A 66 25.96 34.77 15.50
C ARG A 66 24.81 35.77 15.41
N VAL A 67 23.59 35.35 15.74
CA VAL A 67 22.42 36.26 15.89
C VAL A 67 22.66 37.25 17.04
N ARG A 68 23.30 36.81 18.13
CA ARG A 68 23.72 37.68 19.24
C ARG A 68 24.77 38.72 18.83
N GLN A 69 25.59 38.44 17.82
CA GLN A 69 26.63 39.35 17.30
C GLN A 69 26.14 40.30 16.19
N GLY A 70 24.85 40.27 15.82
CA GLY A 70 24.23 41.27 14.95
C GLY A 70 24.66 41.26 13.48
N SER A 71 25.26 40.18 12.99
CA SER A 71 25.63 40.06 11.57
C SER A 71 24.45 39.57 10.72
N THR A 72 23.94 40.42 9.82
CA THR A 72 22.87 40.09 8.86
C THR A 72 23.37 39.82 7.43
N GLU A 73 24.68 39.84 7.19
CA GLU A 73 25.25 39.44 5.90
C GLU A 73 25.62 37.96 5.91
N VAL A 74 25.00 37.23 4.98
CA VAL A 74 25.42 35.87 4.62
C VAL A 74 26.31 35.99 3.40
N ASP A 75 27.63 36.02 3.62
CA ASP A 75 28.58 35.84 2.54
C ASP A 75 28.84 34.34 2.38
N PHE A 76 28.25 33.73 1.34
CA PHE A 76 28.42 32.32 1.03
C PHE A 76 29.75 32.02 0.32
N ALA A 77 30.73 32.94 0.36
CA ALA A 77 31.88 32.91 -0.53
C ALA A 77 32.98 31.87 -0.23
N ASP A 78 32.95 31.10 0.88
CA ASP A 78 34.12 30.26 1.22
C ASP A 78 33.84 28.83 1.73
N THR A 79 32.65 28.30 1.48
CA THR A 79 32.48 26.85 1.39
C THR A 79 32.25 26.53 -0.07
N ALA A 80 33.35 26.36 -0.82
CA ALA A 80 33.34 25.60 -2.05
C ALA A 80 32.85 24.18 -1.71
N VAL A 81 31.53 23.99 -1.74
CA VAL A 81 30.95 22.68 -2.01
C VAL A 81 31.40 22.41 -3.42
N GLU A 82 32.45 21.60 -3.56
CA GLU A 82 32.92 21.10 -4.84
C GLU A 82 31.70 20.62 -5.61
N ASP A 83 31.47 21.22 -6.78
CA ASP A 83 30.39 20.90 -7.69
C ASP A 83 30.53 19.43 -8.11
N GLN A 84 29.94 18.52 -7.33
CA GLN A 84 29.83 17.11 -7.69
C GLN A 84 28.74 17.00 -8.77
N ALA A 85 29.09 17.39 -10.00
CA ALA A 85 28.22 17.27 -11.17
C ALA A 85 27.59 15.86 -11.32
N GLY A 86 28.26 14.83 -10.78
CA GLY A 86 27.74 13.46 -10.69
C GLY A 86 26.58 13.26 -9.69
N GLU A 87 26.55 13.95 -8.56
CA GLU A 87 25.44 13.85 -7.59
C GLU A 87 24.17 14.50 -8.12
N GLY A 88 24.28 15.63 -8.85
CA GLY A 88 23.14 16.26 -9.51
C GLY A 88 22.51 15.37 -10.58
N GLU A 89 23.32 14.64 -11.35
CA GLU A 89 22.81 13.71 -12.37
C GLU A 89 22.22 12.43 -11.76
N ALA A 90 22.88 11.86 -10.75
CA ALA A 90 22.35 10.71 -10.02
C ALA A 90 21.02 11.04 -9.33
N ASN A 91 20.91 12.21 -8.70
CA ASN A 91 19.69 12.64 -8.05
C ASN A 91 18.56 12.94 -9.05
N ARG A 92 18.87 13.50 -10.23
CA ARG A 92 17.90 13.65 -11.32
C ARG A 92 17.41 12.31 -11.88
N LYS A 93 18.31 11.34 -12.08
CA LYS A 93 17.96 9.98 -12.52
C LYS A 93 17.09 9.27 -11.49
N LEU A 94 17.43 9.40 -10.21
CA LEU A 94 16.64 8.86 -9.11
C LEU A 94 15.25 9.49 -9.03
N ALA A 95 15.15 10.82 -9.18
CA ALA A 95 13.87 11.52 -9.20
C ALA A 95 12.98 11.05 -10.37
N ALA A 96 13.56 10.86 -11.56
CA ALA A 96 12.83 10.33 -12.72
C ALA A 96 12.37 8.88 -12.50
N ALA A 97 13.23 8.02 -11.95
CA ALA A 97 12.88 6.64 -11.63
C ALA A 97 11.79 6.56 -10.55
N ASN A 98 11.87 7.38 -9.50
CA ASN A 98 10.85 7.46 -8.46
C ASN A 98 9.51 7.94 -9.02
N ALA A 99 9.51 8.94 -9.91
CA ALA A 99 8.29 9.41 -10.56
C ALA A 99 7.64 8.33 -11.44
N GLN A 100 8.45 7.51 -12.12
CA GLN A 100 7.96 6.38 -12.91
C GLN A 100 7.36 5.28 -12.02
N LEU A 101 8.05 4.90 -10.93
CA LEU A 101 7.55 3.91 -9.98
C LEU A 101 6.24 4.32 -9.33
N LEU A 102 6.08 5.60 -8.98
CA LEU A 102 4.83 6.11 -8.42
C LEU A 102 3.65 5.97 -9.39
N LYS A 103 3.88 6.18 -10.70
CA LYS A 103 2.85 5.93 -11.72
C LYS A 103 2.45 4.46 -11.80
N GLU A 104 3.43 3.56 -11.81
CA GLU A 104 3.17 2.12 -11.86
C GLU A 104 2.44 1.62 -10.60
N ILE A 105 2.78 2.14 -9.42
CA ILE A 105 2.07 1.82 -8.17
C ILE A 105 0.62 2.28 -8.26
N ALA A 106 0.38 3.53 -8.68
CA ALA A 106 -0.98 4.05 -8.82
C ALA A 106 -1.83 3.25 -9.82
N GLU A 107 -1.24 2.83 -10.95
CA GLU A 107 -1.93 1.97 -11.93
C GLU A 107 -2.26 0.59 -11.36
N ARG A 108 -1.32 -0.04 -10.64
CA ARG A 108 -1.55 -1.34 -9.99
C ARG A 108 -2.62 -1.26 -8.91
N GLU A 109 -2.60 -0.22 -8.08
CA GLU A 109 -3.61 -0.01 -7.05
C GLU A 109 -5.00 0.15 -7.66
N ARG A 110 -5.11 0.90 -8.76
CA ARG A 110 -6.36 1.05 -9.50
C ARG A 110 -6.87 -0.30 -10.02
N LEU A 111 -6.01 -1.06 -10.70
CA LEU A 111 -6.36 -2.39 -11.21
C LEU A 111 -6.76 -3.35 -10.09
N GLU A 112 -6.10 -3.29 -8.94
CA GLU A 112 -6.47 -4.08 -7.78
C GLU A 112 -7.83 -3.68 -7.21
N CYS A 113 -8.15 -2.39 -7.16
CA CYS A 113 -9.44 -1.90 -6.71
C CYS A 113 -10.55 -2.41 -7.64
N GLU A 114 -10.38 -2.25 -8.94
CA GLU A 114 -11.32 -2.74 -9.96
C GLU A 114 -11.50 -4.27 -9.86
N ARG A 115 -10.40 -5.04 -9.69
CA ARG A 115 -10.47 -6.49 -9.49
C ARG A 115 -11.25 -6.87 -8.23
N ARG A 116 -10.97 -6.21 -7.10
CA ARG A 116 -11.62 -6.48 -5.81
C ARG A 116 -13.11 -6.17 -5.86
N GLU A 117 -13.50 -5.10 -6.54
CA GLU A 117 -14.91 -4.73 -6.74
C GLU A 117 -15.64 -5.76 -7.60
N ALA A 118 -15.04 -6.18 -8.73
CA ALA A 118 -15.59 -7.23 -9.57
C ALA A 118 -15.75 -8.56 -8.81
N GLU A 119 -14.76 -8.95 -8.00
CA GLU A 119 -14.81 -10.16 -7.18
C GLU A 119 -15.88 -10.09 -6.10
N ARG A 120 -16.05 -8.93 -5.46
CA ARG A 120 -17.12 -8.70 -4.48
C ARG A 120 -18.48 -8.82 -5.15
N SER A 121 -18.67 -8.17 -6.28
CA SER A 121 -19.93 -8.23 -7.04
C SER A 121 -20.26 -9.66 -7.45
N LEU A 122 -19.29 -10.39 -8.00
CA LEU A 122 -19.46 -11.80 -8.37
C LEU A 122 -19.82 -12.67 -7.16
N ARG A 123 -19.17 -12.44 -6.01
CA ARG A 123 -19.46 -13.16 -4.77
C ARG A 123 -20.88 -12.89 -4.29
N GLU A 124 -21.31 -11.63 -4.24
CA GLU A 124 -22.66 -11.27 -3.84
C GLU A 124 -23.73 -11.90 -4.74
N VAL A 125 -23.52 -11.90 -6.06
CA VAL A 125 -24.44 -12.54 -7.00
C VAL A 125 -24.49 -14.05 -6.77
N ARG A 126 -23.33 -14.71 -6.58
CA ARG A 126 -23.27 -16.15 -6.30
C ARG A 126 -23.96 -16.51 -4.99
N GLU A 127 -23.74 -15.75 -3.93
CA GLU A 127 -24.35 -15.99 -2.63
C GLU A 127 -25.86 -15.78 -2.68
N ARG A 128 -26.33 -14.71 -3.34
CA ARG A 128 -27.76 -14.47 -3.56
C ARG A 128 -28.38 -15.59 -4.39
N PHE A 129 -27.72 -16.02 -5.46
CA PHE A 129 -28.18 -17.15 -6.26
C PHE A 129 -28.25 -18.43 -5.43
N ALA A 130 -27.19 -18.79 -4.70
CA ALA A 130 -27.17 -20.01 -3.89
C ALA A 130 -28.27 -19.99 -2.81
N CYS A 131 -28.47 -18.85 -2.16
CA CYS A 131 -29.51 -18.68 -1.16
C CYS A 131 -30.92 -18.78 -1.78
N ALA A 132 -31.18 -18.07 -2.88
CA ALA A 132 -32.46 -18.14 -3.57
C ALA A 132 -32.72 -19.53 -4.16
N PHE A 133 -31.68 -20.19 -4.68
CA PHE A 133 -31.77 -21.52 -5.30
C PHE A 133 -32.08 -22.60 -4.25
N GLY A 134 -31.27 -22.67 -3.19
CA GLY A 134 -31.38 -23.69 -2.15
C GLY A 134 -32.63 -23.52 -1.27
N ASN A 135 -32.99 -22.28 -0.93
CA ASN A 135 -34.10 -22.00 -0.01
C ASN A 135 -35.45 -21.80 -0.71
N ALA A 136 -35.53 -21.92 -2.03
CA ALA A 136 -36.81 -21.79 -2.72
C ALA A 136 -37.79 -22.87 -2.24
N PRO A 137 -39.08 -22.53 -2.05
CA PRO A 137 -40.12 -23.50 -1.69
C PRO A 137 -40.53 -24.39 -2.87
N ILE A 138 -40.09 -24.07 -4.09
CA ILE A 138 -40.35 -24.83 -5.31
C ILE A 138 -39.14 -25.67 -5.70
N GLY A 139 -39.38 -26.83 -6.31
CA GLY A 139 -38.32 -27.65 -6.88
C GLY A 139 -37.65 -26.94 -8.05
N MET A 140 -36.33 -26.79 -8.00
CA MET A 140 -35.53 -26.18 -9.06
C MET A 140 -34.34 -27.07 -9.40
N ALA A 141 -33.97 -27.06 -10.67
CA ALA A 141 -32.83 -27.79 -11.19
C ALA A 141 -32.14 -27.02 -12.32
N LEU A 142 -30.84 -27.26 -12.43
CA LEU A 142 -30.04 -27.00 -13.62
C LEU A 142 -29.77 -28.35 -14.29
N ILE A 143 -30.00 -28.41 -15.61
CA ILE A 143 -29.95 -29.65 -16.39
C ILE A 143 -29.11 -29.38 -17.63
N GLU A 144 -28.29 -30.35 -18.02
CA GLU A 144 -27.54 -30.34 -19.28
C GLU A 144 -28.47 -30.58 -20.48
N LEU A 145 -27.95 -30.35 -21.69
CA LEU A 145 -28.71 -30.58 -22.93
C LEU A 145 -28.99 -32.06 -23.20
N ASP A 146 -28.32 -32.97 -22.50
CA ASP A 146 -28.49 -34.43 -22.58
C ASP A 146 -29.28 -35.00 -21.38
N ASP A 147 -30.03 -34.15 -20.69
CA ASP A 147 -30.94 -34.49 -19.59
C ASP A 147 -30.26 -34.94 -18.28
N HIS A 148 -28.95 -34.73 -18.12
CA HIS A 148 -28.27 -34.94 -16.83
C HIS A 148 -28.45 -33.75 -15.88
N TRP A 149 -28.63 -34.06 -14.59
CA TRP A 149 -28.79 -33.06 -13.55
C TRP A 149 -27.44 -32.45 -13.15
N LEU A 150 -27.27 -31.14 -13.37
CA LEU A 150 -26.10 -30.38 -12.91
C LEU A 150 -26.23 -30.02 -11.43
N GLN A 151 -27.41 -29.51 -11.05
CA GLN A 151 -27.68 -29.03 -9.71
C GLN A 151 -29.17 -29.15 -9.43
N VAL A 152 -29.54 -29.55 -8.22
CA VAL A 152 -30.92 -29.64 -7.75
C VAL A 152 -31.00 -28.98 -6.38
N ASN A 153 -32.14 -28.37 -6.05
CA ASN A 153 -32.33 -27.77 -4.73
C ASN A 153 -33.03 -28.73 -3.74
N ASP A 154 -32.95 -28.42 -2.46
CA ASP A 154 -33.53 -29.23 -1.39
C ASP A 154 -35.05 -29.42 -1.52
N ALA A 155 -35.75 -28.44 -2.10
CA ALA A 155 -37.18 -28.58 -2.38
C ALA A 155 -37.45 -29.68 -3.42
N LEU A 156 -36.67 -29.78 -4.50
CA LEU A 156 -36.86 -30.83 -5.50
C LEU A 156 -36.56 -32.22 -4.93
N CYS A 157 -35.50 -32.34 -4.12
CA CYS A 157 -35.18 -33.58 -3.42
C CYS A 157 -36.35 -34.00 -2.50
N ARG A 158 -36.94 -33.06 -1.76
CA ARG A 158 -38.12 -33.33 -0.91
C ARG A 158 -39.38 -33.71 -1.69
N ILE A 159 -39.62 -33.08 -2.84
CA ILE A 159 -40.78 -33.35 -3.69
C ILE A 159 -40.68 -34.73 -4.33
N THR A 160 -39.51 -35.07 -4.86
CA THR A 160 -39.29 -36.34 -5.59
C THR A 160 -39.00 -37.51 -4.65
N GLY A 161 -38.53 -37.23 -3.42
CA GLY A 161 -38.14 -38.25 -2.44
C GLY A 161 -36.72 -38.80 -2.63
N TYR A 162 -35.98 -38.32 -3.64
CA TYR A 162 -34.60 -38.71 -3.91
C TYR A 162 -33.62 -37.70 -3.30
N SER A 163 -32.43 -38.18 -2.94
CA SER A 163 -31.31 -37.32 -2.59
C SER A 163 -30.68 -36.68 -3.83
N GLU A 164 -29.94 -35.57 -3.64
CA GLU A 164 -29.21 -34.92 -4.73
C GLU A 164 -28.25 -35.89 -5.45
N ALA A 165 -27.57 -36.77 -4.70
CA ALA A 165 -26.64 -37.74 -5.27
C ALA A 165 -27.35 -38.79 -6.14
N GLU A 166 -28.52 -39.25 -5.72
CA GLU A 166 -29.33 -40.20 -6.50
C GLU A 166 -29.90 -39.55 -7.76
N LEU A 167 -30.37 -38.29 -7.65
CA LEU A 167 -30.82 -37.52 -8.79
C LEU A 167 -29.68 -37.31 -9.81
N LYS A 168 -28.49 -36.91 -9.35
CA LYS A 168 -27.31 -36.74 -10.21
C LYS A 168 -26.81 -38.04 -10.85
N ALA A 169 -27.15 -39.20 -10.29
CA ALA A 169 -26.81 -40.50 -10.86
C ALA A 169 -27.84 -41.00 -11.89
N THR A 170 -28.94 -40.26 -12.11
CA THR A 170 -29.97 -40.58 -13.11
C THR A 170 -30.14 -39.41 -14.09
N THR A 171 -31.12 -39.51 -14.99
CA THR A 171 -31.47 -38.47 -15.96
C THR A 171 -32.89 -37.97 -15.71
N LEU A 172 -33.21 -36.76 -16.18
CA LEU A 172 -34.56 -36.20 -16.08
C LEU A 172 -35.59 -37.14 -16.72
N ARG A 173 -35.29 -37.72 -17.89
CA ARG A 173 -36.18 -38.64 -18.60
C ARG A 173 -36.52 -39.89 -17.81
N ALA A 174 -35.59 -40.41 -17.00
CA ALA A 174 -35.86 -41.59 -16.18
C ALA A 174 -36.89 -41.34 -15.08
N LEU A 175 -37.06 -40.08 -14.67
CA LEU A 175 -38.04 -39.64 -13.67
C LEU A 175 -39.35 -39.12 -14.30
N THR A 176 -39.34 -38.85 -15.60
CA THR A 176 -40.49 -38.31 -16.34
C THR A 176 -41.23 -39.47 -17.03
N HIS A 177 -42.56 -39.47 -17.00
CA HIS A 177 -43.32 -40.54 -17.65
C HIS A 177 -43.10 -40.50 -19.17
N PRO A 178 -43.01 -41.65 -19.88
CA PRO A 178 -42.72 -41.67 -21.32
C PRO A 178 -43.73 -40.93 -22.21
N GLU A 179 -44.94 -40.68 -21.69
CA GLU A 179 -45.98 -39.93 -22.40
C GLU A 179 -45.92 -38.41 -22.15
N ASP A 180 -45.07 -37.95 -21.21
CA ASP A 180 -44.90 -36.55 -20.83
C ASP A 180 -43.63 -35.90 -21.43
N VAL A 181 -42.90 -36.62 -22.30
CA VAL A 181 -41.65 -36.17 -22.96
C VAL A 181 -41.82 -36.06 -24.47
#